data_AF-A0A660ZUT1-F1
#
_entry.id   AF-A0A660ZUT1-F1
#
_cell.length_a   1.000
_cell.length_b   1.000
_cell.length_c   1.000
_cell.angle_alpha   90.00
_cell.angle_beta   90.00
_cell.angle_gamma   90.00
#
_symmetry.space_group_name_H-M   'P 1'
#
loop_
_entity.id
_entity.type
_entity.pdbx_description
1 polymer ?
#
loop_
_entity_poly.entity_id
_entity_poly.type
_entity_poly.pdbx_seq_one_letter_code
_entity_poly.pdbx_strand_id
1 'polypeptide(L)'
;MLLALSWALWARPRRRRLTAVWIVLATTWMHLTFARTGWLGRYEAWLVAMLIVVLTPFAQELWAGPIRKRWVLRIAVPLLLAGFALMPVRVRVASGLFQANRGSTNIHEQQVQMARFLGEYRQGEAVALNDIGAVGYFAGVECVDLWGLSDIEVAGRRISGRLNAVELGWLAHERDVQVAAMYESVLDETGGVPTEWHAVSDWTINRNAVCGSARVTWYATSSDAAPRLKAELREWSTQLPATVAVRWHGE
;
A
#
# COMPACT_ATOMS: atom_id res chain seq x y z
N MET A 1 7.24 25.98 4.31
CA MET A 1 5.76 26.00 4.35
C MET A 1 5.22 25.96 5.79
N LEU A 2 5.48 24.91 6.58
CA LEU A 2 4.89 24.77 7.94
C LEU A 2 5.17 25.97 8.86
N LEU A 3 6.41 26.46 8.91
CA LEU A 3 6.77 27.63 9.72
C LEU A 3 6.00 28.91 9.32
N ALA A 4 5.72 29.10 8.03
CA ALA A 4 4.95 30.24 7.55
C ALA A 4 3.47 30.14 7.98
N LEU A 5 2.90 28.93 7.95
CA LEU A 5 1.54 28.66 8.47
C LEU A 5 1.48 28.85 9.99
N SER A 6 2.49 28.38 10.73
CA SER A 6 2.61 28.59 12.17
C SER A 6 2.67 30.08 12.51
N TRP A 7 3.45 30.86 11.76
CA TRP A 7 3.58 32.30 11.94
C TRP A 7 2.28 33.04 11.58
N ALA A 8 1.61 32.66 10.49
CA ALA A 8 0.32 33.21 10.12
C ALA A 8 -0.75 32.95 11.20
N LEU A 9 -0.71 31.78 11.84
CA LEU A 9 -1.58 31.44 12.97
C LEU A 9 -1.18 32.18 14.25
N TRP A 10 0.12 32.39 14.49
CA TRP A 10 0.63 33.18 15.62
C TRP A 10 0.06 34.60 15.63
N ALA A 11 0.00 35.25 14.46
CA ALA A 11 -0.52 36.60 14.30
C ALA A 11 -2.04 36.73 14.60
N ARG A 12 -2.75 35.61 14.85
CA ARG A 12 -4.19 35.61 15.14
C ARG A 12 -4.46 35.65 16.64
N PRO A 13 -5.62 36.21 17.06
CA PRO A 13 -6.04 36.21 18.46
C PRO A 13 -6.09 34.80 19.05
N ARG A 14 -5.83 34.68 20.36
CA ARG A 14 -5.81 33.40 21.08
C ARG A 14 -7.05 32.53 20.84
N ARG A 15 -8.24 33.14 20.78
CA ARG A 15 -9.50 32.44 20.47
C ARG A 15 -9.43 31.67 19.15
N ARG A 16 -8.90 32.28 18.07
CA ARG A 16 -8.78 31.63 16.75
C ARG A 16 -7.76 30.49 16.77
N ARG A 17 -6.68 30.65 17.53
CA ARG A 17 -5.68 29.57 17.70
C ARG A 17 -6.26 28.38 18.45
N LEU A 18 -7.07 28.62 19.49
CA LEU A 18 -7.80 27.56 20.20
C LEU A 18 -8.82 26.87 19.30
N THR A 19 -9.54 27.62 18.46
CA THR A 19 -10.42 27.01 17.45
C THR A 19 -9.65 26.10 16.49
N ALA A 20 -8.45 26.51 16.04
CA ALA A 20 -7.61 25.66 15.20
C ALA A 20 -7.17 24.36 15.90
N VAL A 21 -6.86 24.41 17.22
CA VAL A 21 -6.61 23.21 18.04
C VAL A 21 -7.82 22.28 18.02
N TRP A 22 -9.01 22.81 18.29
CA TRP A 22 -10.22 22.00 18.30
C TRP A 22 -10.52 21.35 16.96
N ILE A 23 -10.29 22.06 15.85
CA ILE A 23 -10.42 21.50 14.50
C ILE A 23 -9.45 20.32 14.33
N VAL A 24 -8.15 20.50 14.62
CA VAL A 24 -7.16 19.43 14.46
C VAL A 24 -7.47 18.23 15.36
N LEU A 25 -7.95 18.44 16.59
CA LEU A 25 -8.36 17.36 17.48
C LEU A 25 -9.58 16.61 16.95
N ALA A 26 -10.61 17.31 16.49
CA ALA A 26 -11.79 16.69 15.89
C ALA A 26 -11.43 15.91 14.63
N THR A 27 -10.59 16.49 13.77
CA THR A 27 -10.09 15.84 12.56
C THR A 27 -9.25 14.61 12.87
N THR A 28 -8.39 14.67 13.90
CA THR A 28 -7.60 13.51 14.34
C THR A 28 -8.51 12.41 14.85
N TRP A 29 -9.51 12.75 15.65
CA TRP A 29 -10.50 11.79 16.15
C TRP A 29 -11.25 11.11 14.99
N MET A 30 -11.79 11.89 14.05
CA MET A 30 -12.44 11.34 12.85
C MET A 30 -11.50 10.44 12.05
N HIS A 31 -10.23 10.84 11.87
CA HIS A 31 -9.26 10.02 11.15
C HIS A 31 -9.01 8.69 11.86
N LEU A 32 -8.86 8.69 13.19
CA LEU A 32 -8.66 7.46 13.95
C LEU A 32 -9.90 6.57 14.00
N THR A 33 -11.11 7.14 13.88
CA THR A 33 -12.37 6.38 13.84
C THR A 33 -12.64 5.76 12.48
N PHE A 34 -12.36 6.48 11.38
CA PHE A 34 -12.82 6.09 10.05
C PHE A 34 -11.70 5.66 9.08
N ALA A 35 -10.43 6.00 9.34
CA ALA A 35 -9.32 5.67 8.46
C ALA A 35 -8.45 4.54 9.02
N ARG A 36 -7.79 3.80 8.12
CA ARG A 36 -6.75 2.83 8.50
C ARG A 36 -5.43 3.55 8.77
N THR A 37 -4.81 3.25 9.90
CA THR A 37 -3.49 3.79 10.31
C THR A 37 -2.41 2.71 10.32
N GLY A 38 -1.13 3.10 10.44
CA GLY A 38 -0.01 2.16 10.61
C GLY A 38 0.68 1.69 9.33
N TRP A 39 0.13 1.97 8.15
CA TRP A 39 0.74 1.61 6.87
C TRP A 39 1.79 2.63 6.45
N LEU A 40 3.07 2.37 6.77
CA LEU A 40 4.24 3.24 6.52
C LEU A 40 4.12 4.67 7.06
N GLY A 41 3.07 4.95 7.82
CA GLY A 41 2.75 6.27 8.28
C GLY A 41 2.18 7.23 7.23
N ARG A 42 1.74 6.71 6.07
CA ARG A 42 1.29 7.51 4.92
C ARG A 42 0.07 8.37 5.23
N TYR A 43 -0.87 7.83 5.99
CA TYR A 43 -2.17 8.48 6.22
C TYR A 43 -2.17 9.44 7.40
N GLU A 44 -1.18 9.35 8.30
CA GLU A 44 -1.13 10.19 9.51
C GLU A 44 -0.06 11.30 9.40
N ALA A 45 0.80 11.28 8.36
CA ALA A 45 1.88 12.26 8.19
C ALA A 45 1.38 13.71 8.18
N TRP A 46 0.22 13.96 7.55
CA TRP A 46 -0.37 15.30 7.50
C TRP A 46 -0.96 15.75 8.85
N LEU A 47 -1.46 14.83 9.68
CA LEU A 47 -1.94 15.15 11.04
C LEU A 47 -0.78 15.64 11.91
N VAL A 48 0.38 14.99 11.81
CA VAL A 48 1.60 15.42 12.51
C VAL A 48 2.00 16.83 12.07
N ALA A 49 1.96 17.10 10.75
CA ALA A 49 2.26 18.43 10.23
C ALA A 49 1.29 19.50 10.75
N MET A 50 -0.02 19.21 10.82
CA MET A 50 -1.02 20.12 11.37
C MET A 50 -0.85 20.36 12.87
N LEU A 51 -0.54 19.32 13.64
CA LEU A 51 -0.21 19.42 15.07
C LEU A 51 0.99 20.34 15.30
N ILE A 52 2.05 20.20 14.52
CA ILE A 52 3.22 21.10 14.59
C ILE A 52 2.78 22.55 14.34
N VAL A 53 2.00 22.81 13.30
CA VAL A 53 1.54 24.16 12.95
C VAL A 53 0.73 24.80 14.07
N VAL A 54 -0.20 24.04 14.67
CA VAL A 54 -1.13 24.57 15.67
C VAL A 54 -0.51 24.66 17.07
N LEU A 55 0.40 23.76 17.44
CA LEU A 55 1.04 23.78 18.76
C LEU A 55 2.22 24.77 18.86
N THR A 56 2.88 25.08 17.74
CA THR A 56 4.05 26.00 17.74
C THR A 56 3.74 27.35 18.43
N PRO A 57 2.60 28.03 18.16
CA PRO A 57 2.29 29.27 18.87
C PRO A 57 2.05 29.12 20.36
N PHE A 58 1.52 28.00 20.84
CA PHE A 58 1.37 27.82 22.28
C PHE A 58 2.71 27.52 22.95
N ALA A 59 3.58 26.79 22.26
CA ALA A 59 4.93 26.53 22.73
C ALA A 59 5.75 27.83 22.88
N GLN A 60 5.71 28.74 21.90
CA GLN A 60 6.47 29.99 22.02
C GLN A 60 5.88 30.93 23.09
N GLU A 61 4.56 30.96 23.31
CA GLU A 61 3.95 31.71 24.43
C GLU A 61 4.43 31.20 25.79
N LEU A 62 4.42 29.88 25.96
CA LEU A 62 4.89 29.22 27.18
C LEU A 62 6.37 29.52 27.43
N TRP A 63 7.18 29.51 26.37
CA TRP A 63 8.60 29.82 26.40
C TRP A 63 8.90 31.28 26.70
N ALA A 64 8.11 32.22 26.18
CA ALA A 64 8.28 33.65 26.40
C ALA A 64 7.81 34.11 27.79
N GLY A 65 6.92 33.35 28.43
CA GLY A 65 6.31 33.69 29.72
C GLY A 65 6.93 32.97 30.94
N PRO A 66 6.16 32.10 31.63
CA PRO A 66 6.51 31.58 32.95
C PRO A 66 7.72 30.62 32.96
N ILE A 67 7.92 29.84 31.88
CA ILE A 67 9.08 28.97 31.74
C ILE A 67 10.36 29.80 31.67
N ARG A 68 10.34 30.93 30.95
CA ARG A 68 11.48 31.85 30.93
C ARG A 68 11.87 32.31 32.32
N LYS A 69 11.01 32.39 33.31
CA LYS A 69 11.43 32.94 34.62
C LYS A 69 12.13 31.93 35.53
N ARG A 70 12.13 30.63 35.19
CA ARG A 70 12.67 29.55 36.05
C ARG A 70 13.63 28.65 35.27
N TRP A 71 14.93 28.77 35.51
CA TRP A 71 15.98 28.08 34.75
C TRP A 71 15.79 26.54 34.71
N VAL A 72 15.35 25.93 35.81
CA VAL A 72 15.04 24.49 35.88
C VAL A 72 13.94 24.11 34.89
N LEU A 73 12.85 24.89 34.81
CA LEU A 73 11.75 24.60 33.88
C LEU A 73 12.15 24.84 32.42
N ARG A 74 13.06 25.79 32.15
CA ARG A 74 13.60 26.02 30.80
C ARG A 74 14.34 24.82 30.23
N ILE A 75 14.88 23.95 31.08
CA ILE A 75 15.65 22.77 30.69
C ILE A 75 14.80 21.50 30.85
N ALA A 76 14.07 21.36 31.95
CA ALA A 76 13.31 20.16 32.26
C ALA A 76 12.09 19.96 31.36
N VAL A 77 11.30 21.01 31.09
CA VAL A 77 10.07 20.89 30.27
C VAL A 77 10.39 20.46 28.83
N PRO A 78 11.36 21.06 28.12
CA PRO A 78 11.69 20.64 26.76
C PRO A 78 12.29 19.24 26.72
N LEU A 79 13.10 18.85 27.71
CA LEU A 79 13.64 17.50 27.80
C LEU A 79 12.53 16.47 28.05
N LEU A 80 11.55 16.78 28.91
CA LEU A 80 10.39 15.91 29.15
C LEU A 80 9.51 15.79 27.91
N LEU A 81 9.21 16.90 27.23
CA LEU A 81 8.45 16.90 25.99
C LEU A 81 9.19 16.18 24.87
N ALA A 82 10.50 16.38 24.75
CA ALA A 82 11.34 15.67 23.79
C ALA A 82 11.37 14.17 24.12
N GLY A 83 11.55 13.79 25.38
CA GLY A 83 11.51 12.39 25.81
C GLY A 83 10.17 11.73 25.50
N PHE A 84 9.06 12.40 25.83
CA PHE A 84 7.71 11.93 25.54
C PHE A 84 7.45 11.83 24.03
N ALA A 85 7.86 12.83 23.24
CA ALA A 85 7.69 12.83 21.79
C ALA A 85 8.60 11.81 21.08
N LEU A 86 9.80 11.57 21.59
CA LEU A 86 10.77 10.65 21.01
C LEU A 86 10.33 9.18 21.13
N MET A 87 9.57 8.82 22.16
CA MET A 87 9.12 7.43 22.35
C MET A 87 8.25 6.91 21.18
N PRO A 88 7.12 7.54 20.82
CA PRO A 88 6.31 7.10 19.67
C PRO A 88 7.04 7.32 18.33
N VAL A 89 7.88 8.36 18.22
CA VAL A 89 8.70 8.58 17.02
C VAL A 89 9.68 7.44 16.80
N ARG A 90 10.36 6.94 17.85
CA ARG A 90 11.29 5.81 17.73
C ARG A 90 10.60 4.55 17.23
N VAL A 91 9.46 4.19 17.82
CA VAL A 91 8.69 3.02 17.38
C VAL A 91 8.24 3.17 15.94
N ARG A 92 7.75 4.35 15.56
CA ARG A 92 7.28 4.65 14.21
C ARG A 92 8.41 4.67 13.18
N VAL A 93 9.56 5.25 13.51
CA VAL A 93 10.75 5.28 12.65
C VAL A 93 11.31 3.88 12.49
N ALA A 94 11.44 3.11 13.57
CA ALA A 94 11.93 1.73 13.48
C ALA A 94 11.00 0.85 12.62
N SER A 95 9.69 0.90 12.85
CA SER A 95 8.71 0.18 12.04
C SER A 95 8.69 0.68 10.59
N GLY A 96 8.71 1.99 10.38
CA GLY A 96 8.69 2.60 9.05
C GLY A 96 9.94 2.28 8.23
N LEU A 97 11.13 2.36 8.82
CA LEU A 97 12.38 1.98 8.16
C LEU A 97 12.43 0.48 7.85
N PHE A 98 11.97 -0.36 8.77
CA PHE A 98 11.86 -1.79 8.52
C PHE A 98 10.92 -2.10 7.37
N GLN A 99 9.70 -1.56 7.39
CA GLN A 99 8.71 -1.74 6.33
C GLN A 99 9.15 -1.13 5.00
N ALA A 100 9.83 0.02 5.01
CA ALA A 100 10.34 0.64 3.78
C ALA A 100 11.46 -0.20 3.15
N ASN A 101 12.42 -0.67 3.97
CA ASN A 101 13.52 -1.51 3.50
C ASN A 101 12.99 -2.86 3.02
N ARG A 102 12.32 -3.62 3.90
CA ARG A 102 11.81 -4.95 3.55
C ARG A 102 10.73 -4.88 2.48
N GLY A 103 9.87 -3.87 2.54
CA GLY A 103 8.83 -3.66 1.55
C GLY A 103 9.39 -3.39 0.17
N SER A 104 10.45 -2.59 0.05
CA SER A 104 11.14 -2.40 -1.23
C SER A 104 11.68 -3.72 -1.78
N THR A 105 12.23 -4.59 -0.92
CA THR A 105 12.65 -5.94 -1.33
C THR A 105 11.45 -6.80 -1.75
N ASN A 106 10.33 -6.77 -1.04
CA ASN A 106 9.13 -7.53 -1.42
C ASN A 106 8.59 -7.09 -2.78
N ILE A 107 8.48 -5.78 -3.03
CA ILE A 107 8.05 -5.24 -4.31
C ILE A 107 9.02 -5.63 -5.42
N HIS A 108 10.33 -5.61 -5.15
CA HIS A 108 11.33 -6.09 -6.10
C HIS A 108 11.21 -7.59 -6.42
N GLU A 109 11.01 -8.43 -5.40
CA GLU A 109 10.94 -9.88 -5.52
C GLU A 109 9.64 -10.38 -6.16
N GLN A 110 8.52 -9.66 -5.98
CA GLN A 110 7.21 -10.06 -6.51
C GLN A 110 6.79 -9.16 -7.67
N GLN A 111 6.31 -7.94 -7.41
CA GLN A 111 5.64 -7.11 -8.41
C GLN A 111 6.56 -6.63 -9.53
N VAL A 112 7.84 -6.33 -9.24
CA VAL A 112 8.81 -5.95 -10.29
C VAL A 112 9.19 -7.16 -11.14
N GLN A 113 9.29 -8.36 -10.56
CA GLN A 113 9.53 -9.57 -11.37
C GLN A 113 8.33 -9.91 -12.24
N MET A 114 7.11 -9.78 -11.70
CA MET A 114 5.87 -9.89 -12.48
C MET A 114 5.89 -8.91 -13.65
N ALA A 115 6.23 -7.65 -13.40
CA ALA A 115 6.26 -6.63 -14.43
C ALA A 115 7.31 -6.89 -15.52
N ARG A 116 8.49 -7.40 -15.16
CA ARG A 116 9.53 -7.77 -16.12
C ARG A 116 9.14 -8.98 -16.96
N PHE A 117 8.60 -10.02 -16.33
CA PHE A 117 8.08 -11.18 -17.06
C PHE A 117 7.00 -10.78 -18.07
N LEU A 118 6.02 -9.99 -17.62
CA LEU A 118 4.93 -9.53 -18.47
C LEU A 118 5.40 -8.57 -19.56
N GLY A 119 6.38 -7.71 -19.28
CA GLY A 119 7.00 -6.85 -20.29
C GLY A 119 7.75 -7.63 -21.36
N GLU A 120 8.34 -8.78 -21.02
CA GLU A 120 9.05 -9.62 -21.99
C GLU A 120 8.08 -10.44 -22.85
N TYR A 121 7.10 -11.11 -22.24
CA TYR A 121 6.28 -12.13 -22.92
C TYR A 121 4.87 -11.68 -23.29
N ARG A 122 4.39 -10.55 -22.77
CA ARG A 122 2.97 -10.14 -22.82
C ARG A 122 2.77 -8.66 -23.14
N GLN A 123 3.78 -7.96 -23.63
CA GLN A 123 3.66 -6.54 -23.97
C GLN A 123 2.51 -6.31 -24.97
N GLY A 124 1.60 -5.38 -24.64
CA GLY A 124 0.41 -5.09 -25.44
C GLY A 124 -0.76 -6.09 -25.30
N GLU A 125 -0.58 -7.19 -24.55
CA GLU A 125 -1.67 -8.14 -24.25
C GLU A 125 -2.44 -7.73 -22.99
N ALA A 126 -3.69 -8.19 -22.87
CA ALA A 126 -4.50 -8.03 -21.66
C ALA A 126 -4.14 -9.08 -20.60
N VAL A 127 -3.89 -8.62 -19.38
CA VAL A 127 -3.45 -9.48 -18.26
C VAL A 127 -4.24 -9.15 -17.00
N ALA A 128 -4.83 -10.17 -16.39
CA ALA A 128 -5.56 -10.02 -15.14
C ALA A 128 -4.62 -10.01 -13.94
N LEU A 129 -4.75 -8.99 -13.08
CA LEU A 129 -3.83 -8.74 -11.98
C LEU A 129 -4.57 -8.25 -10.74
N ASN A 130 -4.07 -8.61 -9.55
CA ASN A 130 -4.51 -8.00 -8.30
C ASN A 130 -3.63 -6.80 -7.88
N ASP A 131 -2.33 -6.83 -8.22
CA ASP A 131 -1.36 -5.79 -7.85
C ASP A 131 -0.87 -5.07 -9.11
N ILE A 132 -1.45 -3.90 -9.34
CA ILE A 132 -1.39 -3.20 -10.63
C ILE A 132 -0.29 -2.13 -10.71
N GLY A 133 0.34 -1.77 -9.59
CA GLY A 133 1.24 -0.62 -9.48
C GLY A 133 2.52 -0.75 -10.33
N ALA A 134 3.43 -1.66 -9.94
CA ALA A 134 4.69 -1.84 -10.67
C ALA A 134 4.45 -2.40 -12.08
N VAL A 135 3.47 -3.30 -12.25
CA VAL A 135 3.14 -3.91 -13.54
C VAL A 135 2.61 -2.86 -14.52
N GLY A 136 1.64 -2.04 -14.11
CA GLY A 136 1.10 -0.96 -14.94
C GLY A 136 2.13 0.12 -15.29
N TYR A 137 3.21 0.25 -14.50
CA TYR A 137 4.28 1.20 -14.78
C TYR A 137 5.35 0.64 -15.73
N PHE A 138 5.76 -0.62 -15.57
CA PHE A 138 6.93 -1.18 -16.29
C PHE A 138 6.58 -2.13 -17.45
N ALA A 139 5.44 -2.83 -17.40
CA ALA A 139 5.22 -3.99 -18.28
C ALA A 139 4.59 -3.66 -19.64
N GLY A 140 3.94 -2.50 -19.78
CA GLY A 140 3.28 -2.13 -21.05
C GLY A 140 2.14 -3.09 -21.46
N VAL A 141 1.49 -3.74 -20.48
CA VAL A 141 0.33 -4.61 -20.68
C VAL A 141 -0.97 -3.84 -20.47
N GLU A 142 -2.07 -4.32 -21.06
CA GLU A 142 -3.41 -3.87 -20.68
C GLU A 142 -3.79 -4.54 -19.35
N CYS A 143 -3.75 -3.77 -18.27
CA CYS A 143 -4.00 -4.28 -16.93
C CYS A 143 -5.50 -4.43 -16.66
N VAL A 144 -5.98 -5.67 -16.56
CA VAL A 144 -7.35 -5.99 -16.13
C VAL A 144 -7.36 -6.20 -14.62
N ASP A 145 -7.75 -5.16 -13.87
CA ASP A 145 -7.75 -5.18 -12.41
C ASP A 145 -8.98 -5.88 -11.85
N LEU A 146 -8.82 -7.15 -11.48
CA LEU A 146 -9.89 -7.97 -10.92
C LEU A 146 -10.14 -7.72 -9.42
N TRP A 147 -9.36 -6.86 -8.77
CA TRP A 147 -9.69 -6.37 -7.42
C TRP A 147 -10.64 -5.16 -7.47
N GLY A 148 -10.51 -4.31 -8.49
CA GLY A 148 -11.31 -3.10 -8.68
C GLY A 148 -10.71 -1.84 -8.05
N LEU A 149 -9.39 -1.72 -7.96
CA LEU A 149 -8.68 -0.48 -7.59
C LEU A 149 -8.67 0.54 -8.74
N SER A 150 -8.47 0.09 -9.97
CA SER A 150 -8.44 0.92 -11.18
C SER A 150 -9.57 0.65 -12.16
N ASP A 151 -10.36 -0.41 -11.95
CA ASP A 151 -11.48 -0.76 -12.82
C ASP A 151 -12.83 -0.48 -12.12
N ILE A 152 -13.57 0.50 -12.65
CA ILE A 152 -14.85 0.95 -12.06
C ILE A 152 -15.97 -0.08 -12.24
N GLU A 153 -15.92 -0.89 -13.31
CA GLU A 153 -16.89 -1.95 -13.55
C GLU A 153 -16.71 -3.07 -12.53
N VAL A 154 -15.46 -3.52 -12.36
CA VAL A 154 -15.11 -4.54 -11.34
C VAL A 154 -15.43 -4.03 -9.94
N ALA A 155 -15.07 -2.77 -9.62
CA ALA A 155 -15.41 -2.16 -8.33
C ALA A 155 -16.92 -2.14 -8.06
N GLY A 156 -17.72 -1.76 -9.07
CA GLY A 156 -19.18 -1.76 -8.96
C GLY A 156 -19.76 -3.15 -8.73
N ARG A 157 -19.28 -4.16 -9.45
CA ARG A 157 -19.67 -5.56 -9.25
C ARG A 157 -19.28 -6.07 -7.86
N ARG A 158 -18.09 -5.71 -7.36
CA ARG A 158 -17.63 -6.06 -6.01
C ARG A 158 -18.50 -5.44 -4.92
N ILE A 159 -18.76 -4.12 -5.00
CA ILE A 159 -19.57 -3.39 -4.01
C ILE A 159 -21.01 -3.92 -3.98
N SER A 160 -21.56 -4.29 -5.14
CA SER A 160 -22.91 -4.85 -5.24
C SER A 160 -23.01 -6.33 -4.85
N GLY A 161 -21.89 -6.98 -4.46
CA GLY A 161 -21.85 -8.40 -4.12
C GLY A 161 -22.05 -9.34 -5.30
N ARG A 162 -21.90 -8.84 -6.54
CA ARG A 162 -22.10 -9.63 -7.77
C ARG A 162 -20.81 -10.29 -8.26
N LEU A 163 -19.65 -9.74 -7.92
CA LEU A 163 -18.36 -10.29 -8.35
C LEU A 163 -18.14 -11.67 -7.72
N ASN A 164 -18.17 -12.71 -8.55
CA ASN A 164 -17.93 -14.10 -8.17
C ASN A 164 -17.07 -14.81 -9.23
N ALA A 165 -16.68 -16.07 -8.99
CA ALA A 165 -15.84 -16.84 -9.90
C ALA A 165 -16.35 -16.89 -11.36
N VAL A 166 -17.67 -17.01 -11.57
CA VAL A 166 -18.26 -17.00 -12.93
C VAL A 166 -18.10 -15.64 -13.59
N GLU A 167 -18.34 -14.57 -12.83
CA GLU A 167 -18.17 -13.20 -13.34
C GLU A 167 -16.71 -12.85 -13.63
N LEU A 168 -15.77 -13.35 -12.82
CA LEU A 168 -14.34 -13.20 -13.09
C LEU A 168 -13.94 -13.91 -14.38
N GLY A 169 -14.43 -15.13 -14.59
CA GLY A 169 -14.26 -15.89 -15.83
C GLY A 169 -14.79 -15.15 -17.05
N TRP A 170 -16.04 -14.65 -16.95
CA TRP A 170 -16.66 -13.85 -17.99
C TRP A 170 -15.88 -12.56 -18.30
N LEU A 171 -15.45 -11.82 -17.27
CA LEU A 171 -14.62 -10.61 -17.45
C LEU A 171 -13.29 -10.92 -18.12
N ALA A 172 -12.62 -12.01 -17.74
CA ALA A 172 -11.37 -12.41 -18.38
C ALA A 172 -11.59 -12.75 -19.86
N HIS A 173 -12.67 -13.47 -20.17
CA HIS A 173 -13.02 -13.83 -21.55
C HIS A 173 -13.37 -12.60 -22.40
N GLU A 174 -14.24 -11.72 -21.89
CA GLU A 174 -14.68 -10.49 -22.57
C GLU A 174 -13.49 -9.55 -22.88
N ARG A 175 -12.46 -9.58 -22.05
CA ARG A 175 -11.26 -8.76 -22.17
C ARG A 175 -10.09 -9.47 -22.83
N ASP A 176 -10.31 -10.65 -23.42
CA ASP A 176 -9.29 -11.48 -24.07
C ASP A 176 -8.04 -11.72 -23.20
N VAL A 177 -8.25 -11.88 -21.88
CA VAL A 177 -7.18 -12.16 -20.93
C VAL A 177 -6.80 -13.62 -21.06
N GLN A 178 -5.54 -13.89 -21.40
CA GLN A 178 -4.98 -15.26 -21.46
C GLN A 178 -4.21 -15.65 -20.20
N VAL A 179 -3.73 -14.66 -19.44
CA VAL A 179 -2.89 -14.85 -18.26
C VAL A 179 -3.45 -14.04 -17.09
N ALA A 180 -3.55 -14.68 -15.93
CA ALA A 180 -3.85 -14.01 -14.68
C ALA A 180 -2.75 -14.27 -13.65
N ALA A 181 -2.35 -13.24 -12.91
CA ALA A 181 -1.49 -13.37 -11.74
C ALA A 181 -2.22 -12.82 -10.53
N MET A 182 -2.69 -13.73 -9.67
CA MET A 182 -3.66 -13.43 -8.62
C MET A 182 -3.21 -13.99 -7.27
N TYR A 183 -3.69 -13.38 -6.19
CA TYR A 183 -3.63 -13.98 -4.86
C TYR A 183 -4.82 -14.90 -4.65
N GLU A 184 -4.58 -16.11 -4.14
CA GLU A 184 -5.66 -17.06 -3.80
C GLU A 184 -6.71 -16.43 -2.87
N SER A 185 -6.27 -15.66 -1.87
CA SER A 185 -7.18 -14.99 -0.94
C SER A 185 -8.15 -14.02 -1.62
N VAL A 186 -7.74 -13.40 -2.73
CA VAL A 186 -8.61 -12.51 -3.52
C VAL A 186 -9.68 -13.32 -4.25
N LEU A 187 -9.31 -14.48 -4.79
CA LEU A 187 -10.23 -15.37 -5.50
C LEU A 187 -11.21 -16.05 -4.52
N ASP A 188 -10.73 -16.44 -3.33
CA ASP A 188 -11.56 -16.99 -2.26
C ASP A 188 -12.68 -16.04 -1.83
N GLU A 189 -12.39 -14.72 -1.74
CA GLU A 189 -13.40 -13.68 -1.46
C GLU A 189 -14.50 -13.61 -2.53
N THR A 190 -14.21 -14.07 -3.75
CA THR A 190 -15.15 -14.13 -4.88
C THR A 190 -15.74 -15.52 -5.11
N GLY A 191 -15.62 -16.43 -4.15
CA GLY A 191 -16.17 -17.80 -4.28
C GLY A 191 -15.27 -18.77 -5.04
N GLY A 192 -13.99 -18.44 -5.20
CA GLY A 192 -12.95 -19.32 -5.73
C GLY A 192 -12.43 -18.93 -7.11
N VAL A 193 -11.62 -19.82 -7.67
CA VAL A 193 -11.01 -19.70 -9.00
C VAL A 193 -12.07 -20.05 -10.07
N PRO A 194 -12.18 -19.30 -11.18
CA PRO A 194 -13.02 -19.70 -12.31
C PRO A 194 -12.65 -21.10 -12.83
N THR A 195 -13.63 -21.89 -13.23
CA THR A 195 -13.45 -23.32 -13.54
C THR A 195 -12.52 -23.60 -14.72
N GLU A 196 -12.45 -22.66 -15.66
CA GLU A 196 -11.67 -22.69 -16.88
C GLU A 196 -10.24 -22.17 -16.67
N TRP A 197 -9.94 -21.63 -15.49
CA TRP A 197 -8.58 -21.20 -15.15
C TRP A 197 -7.75 -22.38 -14.64
N HIS A 198 -6.54 -22.48 -15.17
CA HIS A 198 -5.58 -23.52 -14.83
C HIS A 198 -4.40 -22.89 -14.10
N ALA A 199 -4.21 -23.24 -12.83
CA ALA A 199 -3.02 -22.86 -12.09
C ALA A 199 -1.79 -23.49 -12.75
N VAL A 200 -0.77 -22.68 -13.04
CA VAL A 200 0.46 -23.10 -13.72
C VAL A 200 1.64 -23.10 -12.77
N SER A 201 1.84 -22.00 -12.02
CA SER A 201 2.91 -21.91 -11.03
C SER A 201 2.60 -20.91 -9.91
N ASP A 202 3.19 -21.12 -8.75
CA ASP A 202 3.22 -20.15 -7.66
C ASP A 202 4.59 -19.50 -7.56
N TRP A 203 4.63 -18.19 -7.39
CA TRP A 203 5.82 -17.46 -6.96
C TRP A 203 5.62 -17.00 -5.52
N THR A 204 6.50 -17.46 -4.62
CA THR A 204 6.42 -17.15 -3.19
C THR A 204 7.65 -16.37 -2.73
N ILE A 205 7.42 -15.18 -2.18
CA ILE A 205 8.45 -14.37 -1.54
C ILE A 205 8.54 -14.71 -0.04
N ASN A 206 9.73 -14.55 0.51
CA ASN A 206 9.96 -14.72 1.94
C ASN A 206 9.73 -13.42 2.71
N ARG A 207 9.48 -13.51 4.03
CA ARG A 207 9.39 -12.33 4.93
C ARG A 207 8.54 -11.20 4.33
N ASN A 208 7.30 -11.51 3.93
CA ASN A 208 6.40 -10.52 3.36
C ASN A 208 6.01 -9.48 4.41
N ALA A 209 6.26 -8.20 4.12
CA ALA A 209 5.95 -7.06 4.98
C ALA A 209 4.90 -6.13 4.37
N VAL A 210 4.76 -6.07 3.03
CA VAL A 210 3.90 -5.07 2.36
C VAL A 210 3.05 -5.59 1.20
N CYS A 211 3.40 -6.72 0.56
CA CYS A 211 2.57 -7.30 -0.50
C CYS A 211 1.27 -7.86 0.10
N GLY A 212 0.17 -7.83 -0.65
CA GLY A 212 -1.11 -8.32 -0.13
C GLY A 212 -1.08 -9.82 0.21
N SER A 213 -0.23 -10.59 -0.47
CA SER A 213 0.10 -11.98 -0.15
C SER A 213 1.58 -12.24 -0.42
N ALA A 214 2.15 -13.19 0.33
CA ALA A 214 3.50 -13.70 0.05
C ALA A 214 3.55 -14.54 -1.24
N ARG A 215 2.42 -15.12 -1.63
CA ARG A 215 2.28 -15.97 -2.81
C ARG A 215 1.41 -15.29 -3.85
N VAL A 216 1.89 -15.25 -5.08
CA VAL A 216 1.10 -14.99 -6.29
C VAL A 216 1.04 -16.27 -7.11
N THR A 217 -0.15 -16.62 -7.57
CA THR A 217 -0.37 -17.78 -8.44
C THR A 217 -0.66 -17.30 -9.84
N TRP A 218 0.04 -17.90 -10.80
CA TRP A 218 -0.11 -17.68 -12.22
C TRP A 218 -1.10 -18.69 -12.78
N TYR A 219 -2.16 -18.17 -13.40
CA TYR A 219 -3.19 -18.95 -14.04
C TYR A 219 -3.18 -18.67 -15.54
N ALA A 220 -3.35 -19.72 -16.33
CA ALA A 220 -3.84 -19.59 -17.70
C ALA A 220 -5.37 -19.57 -17.63
N THR A 221 -6.02 -18.64 -18.31
CA THR A 221 -7.48 -18.48 -18.25
C THR A 221 -8.25 -19.47 -19.15
N SER A 222 -7.51 -20.28 -19.90
CA SER A 222 -8.03 -21.37 -20.74
C SER A 222 -7.01 -22.50 -20.85
N SER A 223 -7.47 -23.69 -21.26
CA SER A 223 -6.61 -24.84 -21.54
C SER A 223 -5.57 -24.56 -22.62
N ASP A 224 -5.92 -23.72 -23.59
CA ASP A 224 -5.09 -23.45 -24.77
C ASP A 224 -3.94 -22.49 -24.45
N ALA A 225 -4.14 -21.58 -23.48
CA ALA A 225 -3.11 -20.68 -23.00
C ALA A 225 -2.10 -21.36 -22.04
N ALA A 226 -2.48 -22.46 -21.41
CA ALA A 226 -1.68 -23.11 -20.36
C ALA A 226 -0.29 -23.60 -20.82
N PRO A 227 -0.13 -24.26 -21.99
CA PRO A 227 1.18 -24.72 -22.46
C PRO A 227 2.16 -23.57 -22.71
N ARG A 228 1.70 -22.48 -23.36
CA ARG A 228 2.53 -21.29 -23.63
C ARG A 228 2.97 -20.65 -22.32
N LEU A 229 2.03 -20.39 -21.41
CA LEU A 229 2.34 -19.79 -20.11
C LEU A 229 3.32 -20.64 -19.29
N LYS A 230 3.15 -21.98 -19.28
CA LYS A 230 4.07 -22.88 -18.57
C LYS A 230 5.49 -22.84 -19.13
N ALA A 231 5.65 -22.79 -20.45
CA ALA A 231 6.95 -22.72 -21.10
C ALA A 231 7.68 -21.41 -20.74
N GLU A 232 7.01 -20.27 -20.87
CA GLU A 232 7.58 -18.96 -20.60
C GLU A 232 7.90 -18.75 -19.12
N LEU A 233 7.03 -19.21 -18.21
CA LEU A 233 7.31 -19.16 -16.77
C LEU A 233 8.52 -20.03 -16.42
N ARG A 234 8.67 -21.20 -17.05
CA ARG A 234 9.83 -22.09 -16.82
C ARG A 234 11.11 -21.44 -17.30
N GLU A 235 11.10 -20.83 -18.48
CA GLU A 235 12.24 -20.06 -19.00
C GLU A 235 12.59 -18.90 -18.06
N TRP A 236 11.59 -18.10 -17.68
CA TRP A 236 11.78 -16.95 -16.80
C TRP A 236 12.19 -17.32 -15.37
N SER A 237 11.83 -18.51 -14.89
CA SER A 237 12.20 -18.95 -13.53
C SER A 237 13.72 -18.92 -13.29
N THR A 238 14.53 -19.01 -14.36
CA THR A 238 15.99 -18.89 -14.31
C THR A 238 16.49 -17.46 -14.05
N GLN A 239 15.65 -16.46 -14.32
CA GLN A 239 15.93 -15.04 -14.11
C GLN A 239 15.39 -14.50 -12.79
N LEU A 240 14.55 -15.27 -12.09
CA LEU A 240 14.01 -14.86 -10.80
C LEU A 240 15.12 -14.74 -9.74
N PRO A 241 15.00 -13.78 -8.80
CA PRO A 241 15.88 -13.75 -7.65
C PRO A 241 15.83 -15.09 -6.91
N ALA A 242 16.98 -15.61 -6.47
CA ALA A 242 17.08 -16.87 -5.74
C ALA A 242 16.27 -16.90 -4.42
N THR A 243 15.80 -15.74 -3.94
CA THR A 243 14.94 -15.60 -2.77
C THR A 243 13.46 -15.86 -3.05
N VAL A 244 13.07 -15.99 -4.32
CA VAL A 244 11.70 -16.31 -4.78
C VAL A 244 11.60 -17.80 -5.01
N ALA A 245 10.72 -18.47 -4.28
CA ALA A 245 10.45 -19.89 -4.47
C ALA A 245 9.39 -20.08 -5.57
N VAL A 246 9.64 -21.00 -6.49
CA VAL A 246 8.71 -21.38 -7.55
C VAL A 246 8.16 -22.78 -7.28
N ARG A 247 6.84 -22.94 -7.35
CA ARG A 247 6.16 -24.24 -7.29
C ARG A 247 5.35 -24.44 -8.57
N TRP A 248 5.49 -25.59 -9.22
CA TRP A 248 4.72 -25.93 -10.41
C TRP A 248 3.45 -26.70 -10.06
N HIS A 249 2.39 -26.47 -10.82
CA HIS A 249 1.13 -27.21 -10.72
C HIS A 249 1.00 -28.22 -11.89
N GLY A 250 0.35 -29.36 -11.62
CA GLY A 250 0.13 -30.41 -12.62
C GLY A 250 1.42 -31.12 -13.07
N GLU A 251 2.32 -31.41 -12.12
CA GLU A 251 3.44 -32.34 -12.30
C GLU A 251 3.14 -33.69 -11.62
#